data_AF-A0A7W9BS68-F1
#
_entry.id   AF-A0A7W9BS68-F1
#
_cell.length_a   1.000
_cell.length_b   1.000
_cell.length_c   1.000
_cell.angle_alpha   90.00
_cell.angle_beta   90.00
_cell.angle_gamma   90.00
#
_symmetry.space_group_name_H-M   'P 1'
#
loop_
_entity.id
_entity.type
_entity.pdbx_description
1 polymer ?
#
loop_
_entity_poly.entity_id
_entity_poly.type
_entity_poly.pdbx_seq_one_letter_code
_entity_poly.pdbx_strand_id
1 'polypeptide(L)'
;MTTRPTDYFAQSGRLYGALRYPDMNALSRRSLTAGGFAQAFAAVNPGMRAEMMRVTATRNGWLDEVWICLSRAYRPVACPAHQGGLAMNAPLRIWRGGGGRARQGA
;
A
#
# COMPACT_ATOMS: atom_id res chain seq x y z
N MET A 1 15.51 -17.53 -0.13
CA MET A 1 14.16 -17.56 -0.74
C MET A 1 13.93 -18.97 -1.25
N THR A 2 12.72 -19.50 -1.09
CA THR A 2 12.36 -20.84 -1.59
C THR A 2 12.42 -20.87 -3.11
N THR A 3 12.94 -21.97 -3.68
CA THR A 3 12.99 -22.22 -5.12
C THR A 3 11.73 -22.93 -5.62
N ARG A 4 10.80 -23.28 -4.71
CA ARG A 4 9.54 -23.95 -5.04
C ARG A 4 8.41 -22.91 -5.16
N PRO A 5 7.74 -22.80 -6.30
CA PRO A 5 6.64 -21.84 -6.48
C PRO A 5 5.53 -21.98 -5.43
N THR A 6 5.19 -23.20 -5.03
CA THR A 6 4.14 -23.46 -4.02
C THR A 6 4.42 -22.78 -2.68
N ASP A 7 5.66 -22.86 -2.21
CA ASP A 7 6.08 -22.27 -0.95
C ASP A 7 6.09 -20.73 -1.02
N TYR A 8 6.49 -20.19 -2.19
CA TYR A 8 6.45 -18.75 -2.44
C TYR A 8 5.02 -18.22 -2.35
N PHE A 9 4.07 -18.82 -3.06
CA PHE A 9 2.68 -18.37 -3.05
C PHE A 9 2.01 -18.57 -1.69
N ALA A 10 2.30 -19.68 -0.99
CA ALA A 10 1.80 -19.88 0.37
C ALA A 10 2.33 -18.82 1.35
N GLN A 11 3.62 -18.46 1.26
CA GLN A 11 4.20 -17.41 2.08
C GLN A 11 3.61 -16.03 1.75
N SER A 12 3.48 -15.70 0.47
CA SER A 12 2.88 -14.45 0.01
C SER A 12 1.42 -14.33 0.45
N GLY A 13 0.65 -15.40 0.35
CA GLY A 13 -0.75 -15.46 0.81
C GLY A 13 -0.87 -15.21 2.31
N ARG A 14 0.01 -15.81 3.14
CA ARG A 14 0.06 -15.54 4.58
C ARG A 14 0.36 -14.08 4.90
N LEU A 15 1.34 -13.49 4.21
CA LEU A 15 1.73 -12.09 4.41
C LEU A 15 0.58 -11.14 4.03
N TYR A 16 -0.03 -11.37 2.87
CA TYR A 16 -1.14 -10.56 2.39
C TYR A 16 -2.38 -10.70 3.29
N GLY A 17 -2.75 -11.93 3.66
CA GLY A 17 -3.92 -12.19 4.50
C GLY A 17 -3.82 -11.67 5.93
N ALA A 18 -2.61 -11.34 6.40
CA ALA A 18 -2.40 -10.71 7.70
C ALA A 18 -2.65 -9.19 7.69
N LEU A 19 -2.70 -8.56 6.52
CA LEU A 19 -2.88 -7.12 6.40
C LEU A 19 -4.30 -6.71 6.73
N ARG A 20 -4.41 -5.63 7.49
CA ARG A 20 -5.67 -4.97 7.82
C ARG A 20 -5.75 -3.67 7.04
N TYR A 21 -6.95 -3.38 6.53
CA TYR A 21 -7.21 -2.16 5.79
C TYR A 21 -7.88 -1.15 6.73
N PRO A 22 -7.42 0.13 6.75
CA PRO A 22 -8.13 1.17 7.48
C PRO A 22 -9.50 1.42 6.83
N ASP A 23 -10.35 2.24 7.47
CA ASP A 23 -11.61 2.65 6.87
C ASP A 23 -11.37 3.51 5.62
N MET A 24 -11.35 2.86 4.46
CA MET A 24 -11.09 3.49 3.17
C MET A 24 -12.16 4.50 2.78
N ASN A 25 -13.42 4.28 3.22
CA ASN A 25 -14.52 5.19 2.92
C ASN A 25 -14.37 6.48 3.72
N ALA A 26 -14.06 6.38 5.01
CA ALA A 26 -13.77 7.56 5.84
C ALA A 26 -12.55 8.33 5.31
N LEU A 27 -11.46 7.63 4.97
CA LEU A 27 -10.26 8.27 4.41
C LEU A 27 -10.53 8.97 3.08
N SER A 28 -11.39 8.39 2.23
CA SER A 28 -11.75 8.99 0.94
C SER A 28 -12.43 10.36 1.06
N ARG A 29 -12.95 10.73 2.24
CA ARG A 29 -13.70 11.98 2.51
C ARG A 29 -12.84 13.10 3.09
N ARG A 30 -11.55 12.84 3.31
CA ARG A 30 -10.61 13.80 3.91
C ARG A 30 -9.69 14.40 2.84
N SER A 31 -9.12 15.55 3.13
CA SER A 31 -7.87 15.95 2.46
C SER A 31 -6.76 15.01 2.95
N LEU A 32 -6.20 14.23 2.03
CA LEU A 32 -5.31 13.12 2.35
C LEU A 32 -3.99 13.27 1.57
N THR A 33 -2.89 12.92 2.24
CA THR A 33 -1.57 12.78 1.61
C THR A 33 -1.15 11.31 1.60
N ALA A 34 -0.17 10.95 0.77
CA ALA A 34 0.43 9.62 0.77
C ALA A 34 0.94 9.21 2.16
N GLY A 35 1.60 10.13 2.87
CA GLY A 35 2.09 9.90 4.24
C GLY A 35 0.96 9.73 5.25
N GLY A 36 -0.10 10.54 5.14
CA GLY A 36 -1.29 10.41 6.00
C GLY A 36 -2.02 9.08 5.78
N PHE A 37 -2.10 8.62 4.53
CA PHE A 37 -2.60 7.28 4.22
C PHE A 37 -1.71 6.18 4.82
N ALA A 38 -0.39 6.25 4.63
CA ALA A 38 0.54 5.27 5.17
C ALA A 38 0.50 5.22 6.71
N GLN A 39 0.30 6.35 7.39
CA GLN A 39 0.08 6.41 8.83
C GLN A 39 -1.23 5.72 9.24
N ALA A 40 -2.33 5.97 8.54
CA ALA A 40 -3.60 5.31 8.82
C ALA A 40 -3.52 3.79 8.59
N PHE A 41 -2.81 3.37 7.54
CA PHE A 41 -2.55 1.95 7.28
C PHE A 41 -1.68 1.32 8.38
N ALA A 42 -0.60 1.98 8.80
CA ALA A 42 0.25 1.51 9.89
C ALA A 42 -0.52 1.40 11.22
N ALA A 43 -1.42 2.34 11.51
CA ALA A 43 -2.19 2.38 12.76
C ALA A 43 -3.07 1.13 12.97
N VAL A 44 -3.55 0.51 11.90
CA VAL A 44 -4.35 -0.72 11.97
C VAL A 44 -3.53 -2.00 11.83
N ASN A 45 -2.23 -1.91 11.54
CA ASN A 45 -1.32 -3.05 11.37
C ASN A 45 -0.19 -3.03 12.42
N PRO A 46 -0.33 -3.78 13.54
CA PRO A 46 0.66 -3.77 14.62
C PRO A 46 2.08 -4.06 14.15
N GLY A 47 3.05 -3.26 14.62
CA GLY A 47 4.46 -3.39 14.26
C GLY A 47 4.85 -2.75 12.93
N MET A 48 3.90 -2.20 12.16
CA MET A 48 4.20 -1.41 10.97
C MET A 48 4.38 0.08 11.30
N ARG A 49 5.17 0.76 10.47
CA ARG A 49 5.34 2.22 10.47
C ARG A 49 5.20 2.75 9.05
N ALA A 50 4.86 4.03 8.91
CA ALA A 50 4.58 4.65 7.61
C ALA A 50 5.76 4.53 6.63
N GLU A 51 7.00 4.60 7.11
CA GLU A 51 8.21 4.54 6.28
C GLU A 51 8.53 3.13 5.77
N MET A 52 7.81 2.11 6.26
CA MET A 52 7.86 0.73 5.76
C MET A 52 6.97 0.51 4.53
N MET A 53 6.30 1.57 4.07
CA MET A 53 5.41 1.53 2.92
C MET A 53 5.83 2.55 1.85
N ARG A 54 5.54 2.20 0.60
CA ARG A 54 5.44 3.14 -0.52
C ARG A 54 4.02 3.14 -1.02
N VAL A 55 3.51 4.33 -1.29
CA VAL A 55 2.16 4.55 -1.80
C VAL A 55 2.31 5.07 -3.22
N THR A 56 1.68 4.40 -4.17
CA THR A 56 1.65 4.86 -5.56
C THR A 56 0.27 5.41 -5.88
N ALA A 57 0.21 6.25 -6.90
CA ALA A 57 -1.04 6.75 -7.43
C ALA A 57 -1.01 6.77 -8.94
N THR A 58 -2.20 6.65 -9.52
CA THR A 58 -2.43 6.95 -10.93
C THR A 58 -2.03 8.39 -11.23
N ARG A 59 -1.89 8.73 -12.52
CA ARG A 59 -1.58 10.10 -12.98
C ARG A 59 -2.53 11.16 -12.43
N ASN A 60 -3.77 10.78 -12.10
CA ASN A 60 -4.81 11.67 -11.60
C ASN A 60 -4.88 11.71 -10.05
N GLY A 61 -3.88 11.15 -9.37
CA GLY A 61 -3.75 11.21 -7.91
C GLY A 61 -4.62 10.22 -7.14
N TRP A 62 -5.23 9.22 -7.81
CA TRP A 62 -5.96 8.14 -7.13
C TRP A 62 -4.99 7.06 -6.65
N LEU A 63 -5.15 6.61 -5.41
CA LEU A 63 -4.45 5.46 -4.83
C LEU A 63 -4.49 4.29 -5.80
N ASP A 64 -3.31 3.79 -6.13
CA ASP A 64 -3.12 2.69 -7.07
C ASP A 64 -2.60 1.45 -6.31
N GLU A 65 -1.41 1.55 -5.72
CA GLU A 65 -0.80 0.45 -4.97
C GLU A 65 -0.22 0.90 -3.62
N VAL A 66 -0.10 -0.09 -2.73
CA VAL A 66 0.65 0.00 -1.47
C VAL A 66 1.72 -1.08 -1.48
N TRP A 67 2.98 -0.67 -1.55
CA TRP A 67 4.11 -1.58 -1.47
C TRP A 67 4.61 -1.63 -0.04
N ILE A 68 4.76 -2.84 0.51
CA ILE A 68 5.31 -3.05 1.85
C ILE A 68 6.73 -3.60 1.70
N CYS A 69 7.70 -2.89 2.25
CA CYS A 69 9.09 -3.32 2.21
C CYS A 69 9.36 -4.35 3.30
N LEU A 70 9.92 -5.49 2.91
CA LEU A 70 10.20 -6.62 3.80
C LEU A 70 11.69 -6.95 3.79
N SER A 71 12.20 -7.36 4.95
CA SER A 71 13.50 -8.03 5.05
C SER A 71 13.44 -9.45 4.46
N ARG A 72 14.60 -10.09 4.30
CA ARG A 72 14.70 -11.52 3.91
C ARG A 72 14.04 -12.47 4.91
N ALA A 73 13.81 -12.02 6.13
CA ALA A 73 13.06 -12.72 7.17
C ALA A 73 11.56 -12.39 7.17
N TYR A 74 11.07 -11.72 6.12
CA TYR A 74 9.67 -11.33 5.93
C TYR A 74 9.10 -10.39 7.00
N ARG A 75 9.97 -9.64 7.69
CA ARG A 75 9.56 -8.59 8.64
C ARG A 75 9.48 -7.24 7.94
N PRO A 76 8.46 -6.41 8.22
CA PRO A 76 8.38 -5.03 7.76
C PRO A 76 9.64 -4.24 8.12
N VAL A 77 10.20 -3.53 7.15
CA VAL A 77 11.38 -2.68 7.31
C VAL A 77 11.18 -1.38 6.54
N ALA A 78 11.92 -0.34 6.91
CA ALA A 78 11.87 0.92 6.19
C ALA A 78 12.21 0.70 4.70
N CYS A 79 11.42 1.30 3.82
CA CYS A 79 11.67 1.24 2.40
C CYS A 79 12.95 2.02 2.03
N PRO A 80 13.81 1.49 1.15
CA PRO A 80 14.96 2.22 0.65
C PRO A 80 14.58 3.58 0.06
N ALA A 81 15.42 4.60 0.24
CA ALA A 81 15.14 5.96 -0.21
C ALA A 81 14.92 6.07 -1.73
N HIS A 82 15.58 5.21 -2.51
CA HIS A 82 15.45 5.15 -3.97
C HIS A 82 14.24 4.33 -4.45
N GLN A 83 13.51 3.68 -3.53
CA GLN A 83 12.30 2.95 -3.89
C GLN A 83 11.21 3.96 -4.25
N GLY A 84 10.64 3.81 -5.46
CA GLY A 84 9.62 4.71 -6.00
C GLY A 84 8.34 4.81 -5.17
N GLY A 85 7.41 5.63 -5.65
CA GLY A 85 6.19 6.00 -4.95
C GLY A 85 6.09 7.51 -4.75
N LEU A 86 4.96 7.95 -4.21
CA LEU A 86 4.72 9.36 -3.92
C LEU A 86 5.56 9.85 -2.75
N ALA A 87 5.93 11.14 -2.80
CA ALA A 87 6.45 11.84 -1.63
C ALA A 87 5.40 11.85 -0.50
N MET A 88 5.83 11.84 0.77
CA MET A 88 4.91 11.73 1.92
C MET A 88 3.88 12.86 2.00
N ASN A 89 4.22 14.05 1.50
CA ASN A 89 3.33 15.21 1.47
C ASN A 89 2.49 15.32 0.17
N ALA A 90 2.67 14.41 -0.79
CA ALA A 90 1.92 14.44 -2.04
C ALA A 90 0.43 14.18 -1.77
N PRO A 91 -0.49 14.95 -2.39
CA PRO A 91 -1.93 14.70 -2.30
C PRO A 91 -2.31 13.30 -2.81
N LEU A 92 -3.28 12.68 -2.16
CA LEU A 92 -3.78 11.35 -2.50
C LEU A 92 -5.30 11.32 -2.43
N ARG A 93 -5.94 10.65 -3.38
CA ARG A 93 -7.39 10.42 -3.42
C ARG A 93 -7.68 8.92 -3.35
N ILE A 94 -8.78 8.55 -2.71
CA ILE A 94 -9.24 7.15 -2.65
C ILE A 94 -10.56 7.05 -3.40
N TRP A 95 -10.61 6.13 -4.38
CA TRP A 95 -11.81 5.89 -5.17
C TRP A 95 -12.91 5.24 -4.33
N ARG A 96 -14.17 5.68 -4.51
CA ARG A 96 -15.32 5.24 -3.70
C ARG A 96 -16.21 4.20 -4.38
N GLY A 97 -15.87 3.77 -5.58
CA GLY A 97 -16.78 3.00 -6.43
C GLY A 97 -17.84 3.91 -7.08
N GLY A 98 -18.04 3.71 -8.38
CA GLY A 98 -19.02 4.40 -9.22
C GLY A 98 -19.00 3.70 -10.57
N GLY A 99 -20.12 3.09 -10.97
CA GLY A 99 -20.19 2.15 -12.09
C GLY A 99 -19.64 2.73 -13.40
N GLY A 100 -18.60 2.10 -13.93
CA GLY A 100 -18.04 2.43 -15.22
C GLY A 100 -16.73 1.69 -15.42
N ARG A 101 -16.71 0.78 -16.40
CA ARG A 101 -15.50 0.09 -16.88
C ARG A 101 -14.35 1.07 -16.96
N ALA A 102 -13.40 0.98 -16.05
CA ALA A 102 -12.08 1.55 -16.25
C ALA A 102 -11.39 0.71 -17.33
N ARG A 103 -11.67 1.03 -18.60
CA ARG A 103 -10.71 0.79 -19.69
C ARG A 103 -9.50 1.66 -19.34
N GLN A 104 -8.51 1.08 -18.67
CA GLN A 104 -7.18 1.64 -18.62
C GLN A 104 -6.41 0.97 -19.77
N GLY A 105 -6.27 1.73 -20.85
CA GLY A 105 -5.74 1.27 -22.13
C GLY A 105 -4.22 1.14 -22.13
N ALA A 106 -3.79 0.27 -23.04
CA ALA A 106 -2.53 0.18 -23.79
C ALA A 106 -1.29 0.92 -23.27
#